data_AF-A0A7H0HFY5-F1
#
_entry.id   AF-A0A7H0HFY5-F1
#
_cell.length_a   1.000
_cell.length_b   1.000
_cell.length_c   1.000
_cell.angle_alpha   90.00
_cell.angle_beta   90.00
_cell.angle_gamma   90.00
#
_symmetry.space_group_name_H-M   'P 1'
#
loop_
_entity.id
_entity.type
_entity.pdbx_description
1 polymer ?
#
loop_
_entity_poly.entity_id
_entity_poly.type
_entity_poly.pdbx_seq_one_letter_code
_entity_poly.pdbx_strand_id
1 'polypeptide(L)'
;MNKGAQVSPDDQFDNAMEKYCSKYGVGALQQRVERGDFIGEQEAKARAFLSKKAQEALTRYQLSPEYSALRQANAAEQANKLSAAANAKAHRAYVMSAIAVVVSLVGLVIQLVKG
;
A
#
# COMPACT_ATOMS: atom_id res chain seq x y z
N MET A 1 46.98 -3.72 -23.38
CA MET A 1 47.12 -4.46 -22.12
C MET A 1 45.97 -4.08 -21.19
N ASN A 2 44.84 -4.81 -21.22
CA ASN A 2 43.77 -4.60 -20.24
C ASN A 2 43.92 -5.66 -19.15
N LYS A 3 44.42 -5.24 -17.99
CA LYS A 3 44.42 -6.06 -16.78
C LYS A 3 42.96 -6.39 -16.49
N GLY A 4 42.62 -7.67 -16.53
CA GLY A 4 41.27 -8.15 -16.23
C GLY A 4 40.84 -7.61 -14.88
N ALA A 5 39.75 -6.84 -14.87
CA ALA A 5 39.07 -6.49 -13.65
C ALA A 5 38.74 -7.82 -12.96
N GLN A 6 39.35 -8.08 -11.80
CA GLN A 6 38.93 -9.15 -10.92
C GLN A 6 37.47 -8.86 -10.58
N VAL A 7 36.56 -9.56 -11.24
CA VAL A 7 35.13 -9.49 -10.96
C VAL A 7 34.98 -10.05 -9.55
N SER A 8 34.52 -9.21 -8.61
CA SER A 8 34.33 -9.61 -7.22
C SER A 8 33.48 -10.88 -7.16
N PRO A 9 33.73 -11.82 -6.23
CA PRO A 9 32.90 -13.01 -6.07
C PRO A 9 31.39 -12.69 -5.99
N ASP A 10 31.06 -11.53 -5.41
CA ASP A 10 29.68 -11.03 -5.34
C ASP A 10 29.12 -10.62 -6.71
N ASP A 11 29.92 -9.92 -7.53
CA ASP A 11 29.53 -9.52 -8.88
C ASP A 11 29.34 -10.73 -9.80
N GLN A 12 30.08 -11.82 -9.58
CA GLN A 12 29.91 -13.06 -10.34
C GLN A 12 28.59 -13.76 -10.00
N PHE A 13 28.19 -13.75 -8.73
CA PHE A 13 26.92 -14.33 -8.29
C PHE A 13 25.72 -13.54 -8.83
N ASP A 14 25.75 -12.21 -8.71
CA ASP A 14 24.69 -11.34 -9.23
C ASP A 14 24.55 -11.50 -10.75
N ASN A 15 25.68 -11.57 -11.48
CA ASN A 15 25.66 -11.84 -12.92
C ASN A 15 25.07 -13.21 -13.26
N ALA A 16 25.32 -14.24 -12.44
CA ALA A 16 24.74 -15.56 -12.64
C ALA A 16 23.23 -15.57 -12.39
N MET A 17 22.77 -14.88 -11.33
CA MET A 17 21.34 -14.72 -11.04
C MET A 17 20.62 -13.92 -12.12
N GLU A 18 21.26 -12.85 -12.62
CA GLU A 18 20.70 -12.04 -13.70
C GLU A 18 20.58 -12.81 -15.01
N LYS A 19 21.59 -13.60 -15.37
CA LYS A 19 21.53 -14.52 -16.52
C LYS A 19 20.44 -15.59 -16.36
N TYR A 20 20.24 -16.07 -15.14
CA TYR A 20 19.18 -17.05 -14.87
C TYR A 20 17.79 -16.41 -15.04
N CYS A 21 17.58 -15.23 -14.45
CA CYS A 21 16.33 -14.48 -14.57
C CYS A 21 16.03 -14.06 -16.01
N SER A 22 17.03 -13.71 -16.82
CA SER A 22 16.80 -13.35 -18.23
C SER A 22 16.39 -14.54 -19.09
N LYS A 23 16.84 -15.75 -18.73
CA LYS A 23 16.54 -16.99 -19.47
C LYS A 23 15.25 -17.68 -19.04
N TYR A 24 14.94 -17.67 -17.73
CA TYR A 24 13.84 -18.44 -17.15
C TYR A 24 12.79 -17.60 -16.43
N GLY A 25 13.06 -16.30 -16.25
CA GLY A 25 12.21 -15.40 -15.47
C GLY A 25 12.50 -15.40 -13.97
N VAL A 26 12.06 -14.33 -13.31
CA VAL A 26 12.26 -14.12 -11.87
C VAL A 26 11.49 -15.15 -11.02
N GLY A 27 10.30 -15.56 -11.46
CA GLY A 27 9.48 -16.56 -10.75
C GLY A 27 10.14 -17.94 -10.67
N ALA A 28 10.89 -18.34 -11.70
CA ALA A 28 11.66 -19.59 -11.67
C ALA A 28 12.79 -19.54 -10.64
N LEU A 29 13.47 -18.38 -10.51
CA LEU A 29 14.49 -18.21 -9.49
C LEU A 29 13.89 -18.25 -8.08
N GLN A 30 12.74 -17.61 -7.87
CA GLN A 30 12.03 -17.62 -6.60
C GLN A 30 11.68 -19.06 -6.15
N GLN A 31 11.13 -19.89 -7.05
CA GLN A 31 10.82 -21.28 -6.73
C GLN A 31 12.05 -22.09 -6.32
N ARG A 32 13.22 -21.84 -6.93
CA ARG A 32 14.47 -22.53 -6.57
C ARG A 32 14.97 -22.13 -5.19
N VAL A 33 14.86 -20.85 -4.85
CA VAL A 33 15.17 -20.36 -3.50
C VAL A 33 14.23 -20.99 -2.47
N GLU A 34 12.93 -21.04 -2.76
CA GLU A 34 11.93 -21.65 -1.87
C GLU A 34 12.08 -23.17 -1.73
N ARG A 35 12.55 -23.86 -2.78
CA ARG A 35 12.87 -25.30 -2.74
C ARG A 35 14.13 -25.63 -1.94
N GLY A 36 14.95 -24.63 -1.59
CA GLY A 36 16.21 -24.84 -0.88
C GLY A 36 17.36 -25.27 -1.79
N ASP A 37 17.34 -24.93 -3.08
CA ASP A 37 18.47 -25.18 -3.99
C ASP A 37 19.74 -24.41 -3.58
N PHE A 38 19.60 -23.37 -2.75
CA PHE A 38 20.67 -22.55 -2.21
C PHE A 38 20.75 -22.74 -0.70
N ILE A 39 21.96 -22.79 -0.14
CA ILE A 39 22.19 -23.03 1.29
C ILE A 39 23.08 -21.92 1.85
N GLY A 40 22.77 -21.48 3.07
CA GLY A 40 23.60 -20.54 3.82
C GLY A 40 23.67 -19.15 3.17
N GLU A 41 24.89 -18.63 2.99
CA GLU A 41 25.11 -17.27 2.47
C GLU A 41 24.57 -17.08 1.04
N GLN A 42 24.57 -18.13 0.22
CA GLN A 42 24.04 -18.06 -1.14
C GLN A 42 22.51 -17.92 -1.17
N GLU A 43 21.81 -18.51 -0.18
CA GLU A 43 20.37 -18.35 -0.05
C GLU A 43 20.02 -16.90 0.31
N ALA A 44 20.75 -16.33 1.28
CA ALA A 44 20.59 -14.93 1.68
C ALA A 44 20.83 -13.98 0.50
N LYS A 45 21.88 -14.23 -0.29
CA LYS A 45 22.18 -13.45 -1.50
C LYS A 45 21.09 -13.58 -2.58
N ALA A 46 20.60 -14.79 -2.83
CA ALA A 46 19.52 -15.00 -3.80
C ALA A 46 18.20 -14.32 -3.37
N ARG A 47 17.85 -14.38 -2.06
CA ARG A 47 16.70 -13.65 -1.51
C ARG A 47 16.88 -12.13 -1.62
N ALA A 48 18.06 -11.62 -1.31
CA ALA A 48 18.38 -10.20 -1.45
C ALA A 48 18.25 -9.73 -2.91
N PHE A 49 18.74 -10.54 -3.86
CA PHE A 49 18.61 -10.28 -5.30
C PHE A 49 17.13 -10.24 -5.74
N LEU A 50 16.32 -11.22 -5.33
CA LEU A 50 14.88 -11.25 -5.64
C LEU A 50 14.15 -10.02 -5.06
N SER A 51 14.48 -9.64 -3.83
CA SER A 51 13.92 -8.44 -3.18
C SER A 51 14.27 -7.17 -3.97
N LYS A 52 15.54 -7.04 -4.40
CA LYS A 52 16.00 -5.92 -5.24
C LYS A 52 15.24 -5.85 -6.57
N LYS A 53 15.09 -6.98 -7.27
CA LYS A 53 14.31 -7.04 -8.52
C LYS A 53 12.84 -6.73 -8.32
N ALA A 54 12.23 -7.18 -7.21
CA ALA A 54 10.86 -6.83 -6.86
C ALA A 54 10.71 -5.32 -6.60
N GLN A 55 11.67 -4.71 -5.91
CA GLN A 55 11.65 -3.27 -5.63
C GLN A 55 11.87 -2.45 -6.91
N GLU A 56 12.79 -2.84 -7.79
CA GLU A 56 12.97 -2.23 -9.11
C GLU A 56 11.69 -2.29 -9.95
N ALA A 57 11.02 -3.45 -9.96
CA ALA A 57 9.73 -3.60 -10.63
C ALA A 57 8.67 -2.68 -10.01
N LEU A 58 8.56 -2.64 -8.68
CA LEU A 58 7.61 -1.80 -7.96
C LEU A 58 7.84 -0.31 -8.24
N THR A 59 9.09 0.14 -8.29
CA THR A 59 9.44 1.52 -8.65
C THR A 59 9.04 1.84 -10.09
N ARG A 60 9.27 0.92 -11.05
CA ARG A 60 8.78 1.09 -12.43
C ARG A 60 7.25 1.17 -12.49
N TYR A 61 6.54 0.35 -11.73
CA TYR A 61 5.07 0.42 -11.64
C TYR A 61 4.58 1.70 -10.99
N GLN A 62 5.23 2.18 -9.93
CA GLN A 62 4.86 3.43 -9.25
C GLN A 62 5.10 4.67 -10.11
N LEU A 63 6.09 4.62 -11.01
CA LEU A 63 6.39 5.66 -11.98
C LEU A 63 5.51 5.55 -13.25
N SER A 64 4.71 4.49 -13.39
CA SER A 64 3.77 4.38 -14.50
C SER A 64 2.63 5.41 -14.31
N PRO A 65 2.34 6.26 -15.31
CA PRO A 65 1.28 7.27 -15.23
C PRO A 65 -0.11 6.68 -14.94
N GLU A 66 -0.34 5.41 -15.29
CA GLU A 66 -1.62 4.73 -15.03
C GLU A 66 -1.83 4.45 -13.53
N TYR A 67 -0.77 4.14 -12.80
CA TYR A 67 -0.87 3.79 -11.38
C TYR A 67 -1.03 5.03 -10.47
N SER A 68 -0.48 6.18 -10.89
CA SER A 68 -0.73 7.47 -10.23
C SER A 68 -2.17 7.94 -10.43
N ALA A 69 -2.72 7.80 -11.64
CA ALA A 69 -4.11 8.13 -11.93
C ALA A 69 -5.09 7.26 -11.13
N LEU A 70 -4.85 5.94 -11.04
CA LEU A 70 -5.67 5.03 -10.24
C LEU A 70 -5.61 5.33 -8.74
N ARG A 71 -4.44 5.69 -8.19
CA ARG A 71 -4.35 6.11 -6.79
C ARG A 71 -5.05 7.44 -6.53
N GLN A 72 -4.96 8.39 -7.47
CA GLN A 72 -5.63 9.68 -7.34
C GLN A 72 -7.15 9.53 -7.46
N ALA A 73 -7.64 8.67 -8.36
CA ALA A 73 -9.05 8.31 -8.47
C ALA A 73 -9.57 7.60 -7.20
N ASN A 74 -8.85 6.61 -6.68
CA ASN A 74 -9.23 5.92 -5.44
C ASN A 74 -9.20 6.84 -4.21
N ALA A 75 -8.22 7.75 -4.13
CA ALA A 75 -8.14 8.76 -3.08
C ALA A 75 -9.31 9.76 -3.17
N ALA A 76 -9.69 10.19 -4.37
CA ALA A 76 -10.84 11.05 -4.60
C ALA A 76 -12.17 10.36 -4.25
N GLU A 77 -12.32 9.07 -4.59
CA GLU A 77 -13.50 8.30 -4.19
C GLU A 77 -13.59 8.09 -2.68
N GLN A 78 -12.48 7.81 -2.00
CA GLN A 78 -12.47 7.70 -0.53
C GLN A 78 -12.78 9.05 0.12
N ALA A 79 -12.25 10.16 -0.39
CA ALA A 79 -12.57 11.51 0.09
C ALA A 79 -14.07 11.82 -0.08
N ASN A 80 -14.66 11.45 -1.22
CA ASN A 80 -16.10 11.64 -1.44
C ASN A 80 -16.96 10.76 -0.53
N LYS A 81 -16.57 9.50 -0.29
CA LYS A 81 -17.27 8.61 0.67
C LYS A 81 -17.18 9.12 2.10
N LEU A 82 -16.01 9.63 2.52
CA LEU A 82 -15.82 10.23 3.84
C LEU A 82 -16.61 11.53 4.01
N SER A 83 -16.67 12.37 2.98
CA SER A 83 -17.47 13.60 2.99
C SER A 83 -18.97 13.30 3.11
N ALA A 84 -19.48 12.33 2.36
CA ALA A 84 -20.87 11.88 2.46
C ALA A 84 -21.20 11.30 3.85
N ALA A 85 -20.29 10.49 4.43
CA ALA A 85 -20.46 9.94 5.78
C ALA A 85 -20.40 11.02 6.88
N ALA A 86 -19.53 12.02 6.74
CA ALA A 86 -19.46 13.16 7.64
C ALA A 86 -20.76 13.98 7.60
N ASN A 87 -21.32 14.19 6.41
CA ASN A 87 -22.58 14.93 6.23
C ASN A 87 -23.77 14.18 6.83
N ALA A 88 -23.82 12.85 6.71
CA ALA A 88 -24.84 12.02 7.34
C ALA A 88 -24.76 12.04 8.88
N LYS A 89 -23.54 12.07 9.45
CA LYS A 89 -23.33 12.18 10.90
C LYS A 89 -23.71 13.56 11.43
N ALA A 90 -23.39 14.62 10.69
CA ALA A 90 -23.79 15.99 11.02
C ALA A 90 -25.33 16.14 11.02
N HIS A 91 -26.01 15.61 9.98
CA HIS A 91 -27.47 15.65 9.90
C HIS A 91 -28.16 14.97 11.09
N ARG A 92 -27.65 13.82 11.56
CA ARG A 92 -28.17 13.13 12.76
C ARG A 92 -27.99 13.96 14.03
N ALA A 93 -26.88 14.68 14.17
CA ALA A 93 -26.64 15.55 15.32
C ALA A 93 -27.59 16.76 15.35
N TYR A 94 -27.87 17.37 14.21
CA TYR A 94 -28.85 18.47 14.09
C TYR A 94 -30.27 18.03 14.43
N VAL A 95 -30.70 16.84 13.99
CA VAL A 95 -32.03 16.30 14.32
C VAL A 95 -32.16 16.03 15.82
N MET A 96 -31.12 15.50 16.46
CA MET A 96 -31.14 15.19 17.89
C MET A 96 -31.12 16.46 18.76
N SER A 97 -30.39 17.51 18.36
CA SER A 97 -30.41 18.80 19.06
C SER A 97 -31.74 19.52 18.90
N ALA A 98 -32.39 19.44 17.74
CA ALA A 98 -33.70 20.03 17.50
C ALA A 98 -34.79 19.40 18.39
N ILE A 99 -34.78 18.07 18.55
CA ILE A 99 -35.73 17.36 19.43
C ILE A 99 -35.56 17.79 20.89
N ALA A 100 -34.32 17.91 21.36
CA ALA A 100 -34.03 18.35 22.73
C ALA A 100 -34.59 19.75 23.01
N VAL A 101 -34.41 20.70 22.07
CA VAL A 101 -34.95 22.06 22.20
C VAL A 101 -36.47 22.07 22.27
N VAL A 102 -37.15 21.29 21.43
CA VAL A 102 -38.61 21.17 21.45
C VAL A 102 -39.12 20.60 22.78
N VAL A 103 -38.49 19.53 23.28
CA VAL A 103 -38.86 18.93 24.57
C VAL A 103 -38.64 19.90 25.73
N SER A 104 -37.52 20.64 25.73
CA SER A 104 -37.25 21.66 26.73
C SER A 104 -38.28 22.81 26.69
N LEU A 105 -38.67 23.28 25.51
CA LEU A 105 -39.69 24.32 25.35
C LEU A 105 -41.06 23.85 25.86
N VAL A 106 -41.47 22.62 25.53
CA VAL A 106 -42.74 22.04 26.02
C VAL A 106 -42.71 21.88 27.54
N GLY A 107 -41.60 21.42 28.11
CA GLY A 107 -41.43 21.32 29.57
C GLY A 107 -41.55 22.67 30.26
N LEU A 108 -40.98 23.73 29.67
CA LEU A 108 -41.07 25.10 30.19
C LEU A 108 -42.52 25.61 30.17
N VAL A 109 -43.26 25.37 29.08
CA VAL A 109 -44.68 25.78 28.96
C VAL A 109 -45.54 25.04 29.99
N ILE A 110 -45.33 23.74 30.21
CA ILE A 110 -46.08 22.97 31.21
C ILE A 110 -45.81 23.49 32.63
N GLN A 111 -44.56 23.86 32.95
CA GLN A 111 -44.23 24.47 34.24
C GLN A 111 -44.93 25.82 34.44
N LEU A 112 -45.01 26.66 33.40
CA LEU A 112 -45.67 27.96 33.48
C LEU A 112 -47.20 27.87 33.62
N VAL A 113 -47.83 26.80 33.14
CA VAL A 113 -49.30 26.61 33.23
C VAL A 113 -49.74 26.00 34.57
N LYS A 114 -48.84 25.31 35.27
CA LYS A 114 -49.13 24.64 36.57
C LYS A 114 -48.58 25.38 37.80
N GLY A 115 -47.76 26.41 37.59
CA GLY A 115 -47.24 27.30 38.64
C GLY A 115 -48.16 28.48 38.94
#